data_AF-A0A7S2WFF7-F1
#
_entry.id   AF-A0A7S2WFF7-F1
#
_cell.length_a   1.000
_cell.length_b   1.000
_cell.length_c   1.000
_cell.angle_alpha   90.00
_cell.angle_beta   90.00
_cell.angle_gamma   90.00
#
_symmetry.space_group_name_H-M   'P 1'
#
loop_
_entity.id
_entity.type
_entity.pdbx_description
1 polymer ?
#
loop_
_entity_poly.entity_id
_entity_poly.type
_entity_poly.pdbx_seq_one_letter_code
_entity_poly.pdbx_strand_id
1 'polypeptide(L)'
;KGLPFYRDQVMHVETLPPRAGEFVELSDLAVEIAPCVLEALQKSKGISRLFRHQADAIDAAVGHGMHVALSTGTSSGKSVAFNVPVLHRLVEQPDAVAIYLFPTKALAQDQLGSFQGLIGGSPALESSVLPLTVD
;
A
#
# COMPACT_ATOMS: atom_id res chain seq x y z
N LYS A 1 3.80 38.77 1.48
CA LYS A 1 4.98 39.63 1.16
C LYS A 1 6.19 39.06 1.91
N GLY A 2 7.26 38.67 1.22
CA GLY A 2 8.45 38.10 1.87
C GLY A 2 9.16 39.12 2.75
N LEU A 3 9.51 38.72 3.97
CA LEU A 3 10.26 39.57 4.91
C LEU A 3 11.64 39.90 4.31
N PRO A 4 12.15 41.14 4.46
CA PRO A 4 13.42 41.58 3.85
C PRO A 4 14.61 40.68 4.18
N PHE A 5 14.59 40.07 5.37
CA PHE A 5 15.63 39.16 5.85
C PHE A 5 15.87 37.98 4.90
N TYR A 6 14.83 37.38 4.33
CA TYR A 6 14.93 36.15 3.52
C TYR A 6 15.24 36.38 2.03
N ARG A 7 15.56 37.62 1.61
CA ARG A 7 15.93 37.89 0.21
C ARG A 7 17.32 37.33 -0.10
N ASP A 8 17.47 36.80 -1.31
CA ASP A 8 18.76 36.37 -1.88
C ASP A 8 19.54 35.31 -1.07
N GLN A 9 18.88 34.56 -0.19
CA GLN A 9 19.50 33.48 0.61
C GLN A 9 19.53 32.11 -0.09
N VAL A 10 18.89 31.97 -1.26
CA VAL A 10 18.85 30.69 -1.99
C VAL A 10 20.19 30.49 -2.71
N MET A 11 21.00 29.56 -2.22
CA MET A 11 22.32 29.26 -2.79
C MET A 11 22.26 28.25 -3.96
N HIS A 12 21.19 27.45 -4.01
CA HIS A 12 21.04 26.40 -5.01
C HIS A 12 19.57 26.14 -5.30
N VAL A 13 19.27 25.97 -6.59
CA VAL A 13 17.96 25.52 -7.08
C VAL A 13 18.23 24.40 -8.07
N GLU A 14 17.70 23.22 -7.78
CA GLU A 14 17.72 22.08 -8.68
C GLU A 14 16.30 21.72 -9.07
N THR A 15 16.10 21.44 -10.35
CA THR A 15 14.85 20.90 -10.87
C THR A 15 15.10 19.48 -11.33
N LEU A 16 14.50 18.52 -10.64
CA LEU A 16 14.56 17.12 -11.02
C LEU A 16 13.57 16.86 -12.18
N PRO A 17 13.96 16.09 -13.21
CA PRO A 17 13.06 15.76 -14.31
C PRO A 17 11.89 14.88 -13.81
N PRO A 18 10.71 14.97 -14.44
CA PRO A 18 9.59 14.09 -14.14
C PRO A 18 9.91 12.64 -14.54
N ARG A 19 9.34 11.68 -13.82
CA ARG A 19 9.45 10.24 -14.12
C ARG A 19 8.05 9.65 -14.34
N ALA A 20 7.84 9.00 -15.48
CA ALA A 20 6.60 8.29 -15.75
C ALA A 20 6.47 7.05 -14.85
N GLY A 21 5.25 6.74 -14.43
CA GLY A 21 4.97 5.50 -13.71
C GLY A 21 5.00 4.30 -14.66
N GLU A 22 5.64 3.21 -14.22
CA GLU A 22 5.53 1.90 -14.84
C GLU A 22 4.42 1.12 -14.16
N PHE A 23 3.57 0.46 -14.95
CA PHE A 23 2.37 -0.21 -14.44
C PHE A 23 2.28 -1.66 -14.90
N VAL A 24 1.59 -2.47 -14.12
CA VAL A 24 1.23 -3.87 -14.38
C VAL A 24 -0.27 -4.01 -14.15
N GLU A 25 -1.00 -4.56 -15.11
CA GLU A 25 -2.43 -4.83 -14.94
C GLU A 25 -2.63 -5.94 -13.90
N LEU A 26 -3.71 -5.88 -13.12
CA LEU A 26 -3.97 -6.89 -12.08
C LEU A 26 -4.07 -8.32 -12.65
N SER A 27 -4.51 -8.46 -13.90
CA SER A 27 -4.58 -9.74 -14.63
C SER A 27 -3.21 -10.32 -14.97
N ASP A 28 -2.16 -9.50 -14.96
CA ASP A 28 -0.83 -9.85 -15.44
C ASP A 28 0.15 -10.12 -14.28
N LEU A 29 -0.35 -10.16 -13.04
CA LEU A 29 0.43 -10.60 -11.88
C LEU A 29 0.88 -12.04 -12.06
N ALA A 30 2.09 -12.35 -11.59
CA ALA A 30 2.64 -13.71 -11.68
C ALA A 30 1.98 -14.68 -10.69
N VAL A 31 1.17 -14.15 -9.77
CA VAL A 31 0.49 -14.89 -8.70
C VAL A 31 -1.02 -14.64 -8.76
N GLU A 32 -1.79 -15.65 -8.36
CA GLU A 32 -3.23 -15.50 -8.20
C GLU A 32 -3.54 -14.86 -6.85
N ILE A 33 -4.28 -13.74 -6.88
CA ILE A 33 -4.72 -13.03 -5.68
C ILE A 33 -6.19 -13.34 -5.44
N ALA A 34 -6.54 -13.56 -4.17
CA ALA A 34 -7.91 -13.86 -3.76
C ALA A 34 -8.91 -12.84 -4.35
N PRO A 35 -10.00 -13.28 -5.01
CA PRO A 35 -10.90 -12.39 -5.77
C PRO A 35 -11.47 -11.22 -4.95
N CYS A 36 -11.79 -11.45 -3.66
CA CYS A 36 -12.28 -10.42 -2.76
C CYS A 36 -11.27 -9.29 -2.49
N VAL A 37 -9.96 -9.58 -2.57
CA VAL A 37 -8.90 -8.58 -2.45
C VAL A 37 -8.84 -7.71 -3.70
N LEU A 38 -8.96 -8.31 -4.89
CA LEU A 38 -9.02 -7.57 -6.16
C LEU A 38 -10.28 -6.69 -6.23
N GLU A 39 -11.42 -7.24 -5.83
CA GLU A 39 -12.68 -6.50 -5.71
C GLU A 39 -12.52 -5.28 -4.78
N ALA A 40 -11.92 -5.49 -3.60
CA ALA A 40 -11.68 -4.43 -2.65
C ALA A 40 -10.79 -3.32 -3.21
N LEU A 41 -9.70 -3.65 -3.91
CA LEU A 41 -8.83 -2.67 -4.57
C LEU A 41 -9.60 -1.82 -5.60
N GLN A 42 -10.44 -2.46 -6.40
CA GLN A 42 -11.25 -1.78 -7.41
C GLN A 42 -12.33 -0.90 -6.77
N LYS A 43 -13.13 -1.43 -5.85
CA LYS A 43 -14.28 -0.71 -5.27
C LYS A 43 -13.88 0.39 -4.28
N SER A 44 -12.83 0.18 -3.48
CA SER A 44 -12.41 1.17 -2.47
C SER A 44 -11.50 2.26 -3.02
N LYS A 45 -10.66 1.94 -4.02
CA LYS A 45 -9.59 2.84 -4.49
C LYS A 45 -9.56 3.04 -6.01
N GLY A 46 -10.43 2.36 -6.78
CA GLY A 46 -10.42 2.45 -8.25
C GLY A 46 -9.16 1.88 -8.88
N ILE A 47 -8.47 0.96 -8.20
CA ILE A 47 -7.19 0.40 -8.67
C ILE A 47 -7.47 -0.75 -9.61
N SER A 48 -7.23 -0.56 -10.91
CA SER A 48 -7.26 -1.60 -11.94
C SER A 48 -5.88 -2.11 -12.33
N ARG A 49 -4.84 -1.32 -12.03
CA ARG A 49 -3.43 -1.59 -12.33
C ARG A 49 -2.54 -1.14 -11.19
N LEU A 50 -1.44 -1.83 -11.00
CA LEU A 50 -0.46 -1.57 -9.96
C LEU A 50 0.75 -0.85 -10.55
N PHE A 51 1.44 -0.06 -9.74
CA PHE A 51 2.80 0.32 -10.10
C PHE A 51 3.70 -0.91 -10.11
N ARG A 52 4.71 -0.91 -10.97
CA ARG A 52 5.63 -2.04 -11.13
C ARG A 52 6.23 -2.52 -9.81
N HIS A 53 6.69 -1.60 -8.95
CA HIS A 53 7.24 -1.95 -7.63
C HIS A 53 6.23 -2.56 -6.66
N GLN A 54 4.93 -2.32 -6.84
CA GLN A 54 3.88 -2.97 -6.03
C GLN A 54 3.67 -4.40 -6.53
N ALA A 55 3.58 -4.60 -7.85
CA ALA A 55 3.45 -5.91 -8.46
C ALA A 55 4.63 -6.81 -8.10
N ASP A 56 5.87 -6.35 -8.29
CA ASP A 56 7.08 -7.11 -7.98
C ASP A 56 7.14 -7.53 -6.49
N ALA A 57 6.67 -6.66 -5.57
CA ALA A 57 6.61 -6.97 -4.15
C ALA A 57 5.52 -8.00 -3.80
N ILE A 58 4.36 -7.89 -4.43
CA ILE A 58 3.25 -8.83 -4.25
C ILE A 58 3.65 -10.21 -4.78
N ASP A 59 4.21 -10.28 -5.99
CA ASP A 59 4.66 -11.52 -6.61
C ASP A 59 5.73 -12.21 -5.74
N ALA A 60 6.70 -11.45 -5.24
CA ALA A 60 7.74 -12.00 -4.36
C ALA A 60 7.18 -12.50 -3.01
N ALA A 61 6.27 -11.75 -2.39
CA ALA A 61 5.71 -12.09 -1.08
C ALA A 61 4.73 -13.28 -1.16
N VAL A 62 3.80 -13.26 -2.13
CA VAL A 62 2.77 -14.28 -2.29
C VAL A 62 3.32 -15.53 -2.98
N GLY A 63 4.03 -15.36 -4.09
CA GLY A 63 4.46 -16.49 -4.94
C GLY A 63 5.65 -17.25 -4.38
N HIS A 64 6.49 -16.59 -3.60
CA HIS A 64 7.75 -17.18 -3.10
C HIS A 64 7.92 -17.09 -1.59
N GLY A 65 6.97 -16.48 -0.85
CA GLY A 65 7.08 -16.31 0.60
C GLY A 65 8.28 -15.44 1.03
N MET A 66 8.75 -14.55 0.15
CA MET A 66 9.98 -13.79 0.39
C MET A 66 9.73 -12.60 1.33
N HIS A 67 10.74 -12.26 2.13
CA HIS A 67 10.77 -11.01 2.87
C HIS A 67 11.13 -9.85 1.94
N VAL A 68 10.27 -8.83 1.89
CA VAL A 68 10.40 -7.70 0.96
C VAL A 68 10.71 -6.40 1.72
N ALA A 69 11.75 -5.69 1.30
CA ALA A 69 12.04 -4.33 1.73
C ALA A 69 11.81 -3.35 0.57
N LEU A 70 10.84 -2.45 0.72
CA LEU A 70 10.43 -1.49 -0.32
C LEU A 70 11.03 -0.10 -0.07
N SER A 71 12.03 0.28 -0.87
CA SER A 71 12.60 1.63 -0.87
C SER A 71 11.99 2.47 -1.99
N THR A 72 10.94 3.22 -1.67
CA THR A 72 10.25 4.11 -2.63
C THR A 72 9.91 5.44 -1.96
N GLY A 73 9.82 6.52 -2.75
CA GLY A 73 9.50 7.86 -2.25
C GLY A 73 8.17 7.95 -1.52
N THR A 74 7.94 9.02 -0.76
CA THR A 74 6.63 9.29 -0.14
C THR A 74 5.54 9.38 -1.22
N SER A 75 4.31 8.99 -0.89
CA SER A 75 3.17 8.95 -1.83
C SER A 75 3.30 7.94 -3.01
N SER A 76 4.25 7.00 -2.98
CA SER A 76 4.43 5.96 -4.01
C SER A 76 3.43 4.78 -3.95
N GLY A 77 2.47 4.81 -3.01
CA GLY A 77 1.50 3.73 -2.85
C GLY A 77 2.01 2.46 -2.16
N LYS A 78 3.04 2.54 -1.32
CA LYS A 78 3.59 1.39 -0.56
C LYS A 78 2.53 0.57 0.18
N SER A 79 1.47 1.21 0.69
CA SER A 79 0.43 0.51 1.45
C SER A 79 -0.25 -0.61 0.68
N VAL A 80 -0.44 -0.47 -0.63
CA VAL A 80 -1.00 -1.54 -1.46
C VAL A 80 -0.04 -2.75 -1.49
N ALA A 81 1.26 -2.50 -1.62
CA ALA A 81 2.26 -3.56 -1.76
C ALA A 81 2.37 -4.47 -0.53
N PHE A 82 2.09 -3.95 0.68
CA PHE A 82 2.05 -4.79 1.89
C PHE A 82 0.63 -5.23 2.29
N ASN A 83 -0.43 -4.48 1.96
CA ASN A 83 -1.80 -4.88 2.30
C ASN A 83 -2.31 -6.05 1.47
N VAL A 84 -1.98 -6.10 0.17
CA VAL A 84 -2.43 -7.19 -0.72
C VAL A 84 -1.95 -8.56 -0.24
N PRO A 85 -0.64 -8.79 0.02
CA PRO A 85 -0.19 -10.10 0.49
C PRO A 85 -0.77 -10.45 1.86
N VAL A 86 -0.96 -9.47 2.76
CA VAL A 86 -1.58 -9.69 4.07
C VAL A 86 -3.04 -10.12 3.93
N LEU A 87 -3.85 -9.38 3.18
CA LEU A 87 -5.27 -9.69 2.99
C LEU A 87 -5.45 -11.03 2.26
N HIS A 88 -4.64 -11.29 1.23
CA HIS A 88 -4.65 -12.57 0.53
C HIS A 88 -4.39 -13.72 1.51
N ARG A 89 -3.38 -13.57 2.37
CA ARG A 89 -3.03 -14.58 3.38
C ARG A 89 -4.13 -14.82 4.41
N LEU A 90 -4.75 -13.75 4.91
CA LEU A 90 -5.85 -13.82 5.88
C LEU A 90 -7.10 -14.49 5.29
N VAL A 91 -7.34 -14.33 3.99
CA VAL A 91 -8.44 -15.01 3.29
C VAL A 91 -8.14 -16.51 3.12
N GLU A 92 -6.91 -16.86 2.76
CA GLU A 92 -6.52 -18.27 2.61
C GLU A 92 -6.44 -19.04 3.93
N GLN A 93 -6.02 -18.35 5.01
CA GLN A 93 -5.88 -18.93 6.34
C GLN A 93 -6.58 -18.07 7.39
N PRO A 94 -7.82 -18.45 7.78
CA PRO A 94 -8.62 -17.69 8.73
C PRO A 94 -8.01 -17.55 10.13
N ASP A 95 -7.05 -18.41 10.49
CA ASP A 95 -6.31 -18.38 11.75
C ASP A 95 -5.02 -17.55 11.69
N ALA A 96 -4.66 -17.03 10.50
CA ALA A 96 -3.49 -16.19 10.34
C ALA A 96 -3.65 -14.83 11.03
N VAL A 97 -2.54 -14.28 11.50
CA VAL A 97 -2.47 -12.97 12.16
C VAL A 97 -1.36 -12.16 11.52
N ALA A 98 -1.64 -10.89 11.24
CA ALA A 98 -0.66 -9.92 10.75
C ALA A 98 -0.43 -8.81 11.78
N ILE A 99 0.84 -8.43 11.98
CA ILE A 99 1.22 -7.35 12.89
C ILE A 99 1.74 -6.19 12.06
N TYR A 100 1.13 -5.01 12.23
CA TYR A 100 1.54 -3.78 11.58
C TYR A 100 2.26 -2.91 12.60
N LEU A 101 3.50 -2.52 12.29
CA LEU A 101 4.33 -1.68 13.16
C LEU A 101 4.56 -0.32 12.49
N PHE A 102 4.20 0.75 13.19
CA PHE A 102 4.39 2.12 12.73
C PHE A 102 5.17 2.92 13.78
N PRO A 103 5.99 3.90 13.35
CA PRO A 103 6.83 4.68 14.26
C PRO A 103 6.03 5.62 15.18
N THR A 104 4.78 5.95 14.87
CA THR A 104 3.94 6.85 15.67
C THR A 104 2.50 6.36 15.74
N LYS A 105 1.82 6.64 16.86
CA LYS A 105 0.38 6.35 17.03
C LYS A 105 -0.47 7.04 15.97
N ALA A 106 -0.17 8.29 15.64
CA ALA A 106 -0.89 9.04 14.61
C ALA A 106 -0.82 8.33 13.24
N LEU A 107 0.38 7.89 12.82
CA LEU A 107 0.51 7.16 11.56
C LEU A 107 -0.18 5.80 11.61
N ALA A 108 -0.14 5.10 12.76
CA ALA A 108 -0.86 3.85 12.92
C ALA A 108 -2.38 4.03 12.73
N GLN A 109 -2.95 5.07 13.32
CA GLN A 109 -4.38 5.38 13.18
C GLN A 109 -4.76 5.79 11.75
N ASP A 110 -3.94 6.58 11.07
CA ASP A 110 -4.15 6.93 9.66
C ASP A 110 -4.12 5.68 8.75
N GLN A 111 -3.19 4.76 9.03
CA GLN A 111 -3.09 3.49 8.28
C GLN A 111 -4.23 2.54 8.61
N LEU A 112 -4.71 2.50 9.87
CA LEU A 112 -5.89 1.74 10.26
C LEU A 112 -7.13 2.19 9.50
N GLY A 113 -7.42 3.50 9.47
CA GLY A 113 -8.55 4.04 8.72
C GLY A 113 -8.46 3.74 7.22
N SER A 114 -7.25 3.85 6.65
CA SER A 114 -6.99 3.49 5.26
C SER A 114 -7.18 1.99 4.97
N PHE A 115 -6.85 1.14 5.93
CA PHE A 115 -7.02 -0.31 5.85
C PHE A 115 -8.49 -0.72 5.99
N GLN A 116 -9.22 -0.12 6.93
CA GLN A 116 -10.68 -0.29 7.09
C GLN A 116 -11.44 0.10 5.83
N GLY A 117 -11.07 1.24 5.22
CA GLY A 117 -11.64 1.66 3.94
C GLY A 117 -11.36 0.68 2.79
N LEU A 118 -10.19 0.03 2.80
CA LEU A 118 -9.86 -1.01 1.81
C LEU A 118 -10.73 -2.26 2.02
N ILE A 119 -10.79 -2.81 3.23
CA ILE A 119 -11.57 -4.04 3.50
C ILE A 119 -13.09 -3.82 3.29
N GLY A 120 -13.62 -2.62 3.56
CA GLY A 120 -15.01 -2.27 3.27
C GLY A 120 -15.35 -2.26 1.77
N GLY A 121 -14.34 -2.35 0.89
CA GLY A 121 -14.53 -2.55 -0.55
C GLY A 121 -14.99 -3.95 -0.93
N SER A 122 -14.97 -4.93 -0.02
CA SER A 122 -15.47 -6.29 -0.26
C SER A 122 -16.17 -6.86 0.99
N PRO A 123 -17.46 -7.25 0.90
CA PRO A 123 -18.18 -7.84 2.03
C PRO A 123 -17.51 -9.10 2.62
N ALA A 124 -16.81 -9.87 1.78
CA ALA A 124 -16.07 -11.04 2.23
C ALA A 124 -14.88 -10.66 3.13
N LEU A 125 -14.17 -9.59 2.82
CA LEU A 125 -13.08 -9.09 3.67
C LEU A 125 -13.61 -8.45 4.94
N GLU A 126 -14.67 -7.64 4.84
CA GLU A 126 -15.29 -6.98 5.99
C GLU A 126 -15.79 -7.98 7.04
N SER A 127 -16.27 -9.14 6.61
CA SER A 127 -16.71 -10.22 7.51
C SER A 127 -15.60 -11.12 8.03
N SER A 128 -14.46 -11.19 7.34
CA SER A 128 -13.38 -12.14 7.65
C SER A 128 -12.16 -11.49 8.32
N VAL A 129 -12.00 -10.17 8.20
CA VAL A 129 -10.83 -9.44 8.69
C VAL A 129 -11.23 -8.50 9.81
N LEU A 130 -10.68 -8.75 11.00
CA LEU A 130 -10.92 -7.93 12.19
C LEU A 130 -9.64 -7.17 12.55
N PRO A 131 -9.54 -5.87 12.23
CA PRO A 131 -8.41 -5.05 12.65
C PRO A 131 -8.54 -4.69 14.14
N LEU A 132 -7.44 -4.83 14.88
CA LEU A 132 -7.35 -4.47 16.30
C LEU A 132 -6.13 -3.57 16.52
N THR A 133 -6.27 -2.54 17.35
CA THR A 133 -5.14 -1.77 17.87
C THR A 133 -4.86 -2.14 19.32
N VAL A 134 -3.58 -2.10 19.69
CA VAL A 134 -3.13 -2.23 21.08
C VAL A 134 -2.66 -0.85 21.50
N ASP A 135 -3.51 -0.13 22.23
CA ASP A 135 -3.29 1.27 22.60
C ASP A 135 -2.54 1.44 23.93
#